data_AF-A0A661M7U5-F1
#
_entry.id   AF-A0A661M7U5-F1
#
_cell.length_a   1.000
_cell.length_b   1.000
_cell.length_c   1.000
_cell.angle_alpha   90.00
_cell.angle_beta   90.00
_cell.angle_gamma   90.00
#
_symmetry.space_group_name_H-M   'P 1'
#
loop_
_entity.id
_entity.type
_entity.pdbx_description
1 polymer ?
#
loop_
_entity_poly.entity_id
_entity_poly.type
_entity_poly.pdbx_seq_one_letter_code
_entity_poly.pdbx_strand_id
1 'polypeptide(L)' 'MRTLVLDQGYQPHRIISWQRAVCMIFDGKVEVVEEYDEDIRSVTICIKMPAVVRLLRTIVGRKRAIKFS' A
#
# COMPACT_ATOMS: atom_id res chain seq x y z
N MET A 1 -0.12 -7.85 10.69
CA MET A 1 0.50 -8.44 9.50
C MET A 1 1.26 -7.40 8.69
N ARG A 2 2.14 -7.85 7.79
CA ARG A 2 2.95 -7.00 6.91
C ARG A 2 2.48 -7.21 5.46
N THR A 3 2.60 -6.21 4.61
CA THR A 3 2.20 -6.28 3.19
C THR A 3 3.43 -6.04 2.34
N LEU A 4 3.67 -6.90 1.34
CA LEU A 4 4.74 -6.72 0.37
C LEU A 4 4.29 -5.73 -0.72
N VAL A 5 5.11 -4.72 -0.98
CA VAL A 5 4.93 -3.81 -2.12
C VAL A 5 5.85 -4.25 -3.24
N LEU A 6 5.27 -4.44 -4.42
CA LEU A 6 5.95 -4.67 -5.67
C LEU A 6 6.01 -3.39 -6.49
N ASP A 7 7.04 -3.24 -7.29
CA ASP A 7 7.06 -2.23 -8.35
C ASP A 7 6.27 -2.70 -9.59
N GLN A 8 6.13 -1.84 -10.60
CA GLN A 8 5.39 -2.13 -11.84
C GLN A 8 5.85 -3.43 -12.53
N GLY A 9 7.14 -3.77 -12.43
CA GLY A 9 7.73 -5.01 -12.96
C GLY A 9 7.62 -6.23 -12.04
N TYR A 10 6.73 -6.20 -11.03
CA TYR A 10 6.54 -7.29 -10.04
C TYR A 10 7.78 -7.60 -9.19
N GLN A 11 8.76 -6.69 -9.16
CA GLN A 11 9.96 -6.83 -8.34
C GLN A 11 9.67 -6.39 -6.90
N PRO A 12 10.23 -7.08 -5.88
CA PRO A 12 10.09 -6.67 -4.49
C PRO A 12 10.65 -5.26 -4.25
N HIS A 13 9.82 -4.35 -3.77
CA HIS A 13 10.21 -2.96 -3.52
C HIS A 13 10.45 -2.70 -2.02
N ARG A 14 9.46 -3.02 -1.19
CA ARG A 14 9.54 -2.85 0.28
C ARG A 14 8.41 -3.57 0.99
N ILE A 15 8.53 -3.69 2.32
CA ILE A 15 7.47 -4.20 3.18
C ILE A 15 6.86 -3.04 3.99
N ILE A 16 5.54 -2.96 4.04
CA ILE A 16 4.78 -1.95 4.80
C ILE A 16 3.76 -2.61 5.73
N SER A 17 3.08 -1.81 6.55
CA SER A 17 1.92 -2.29 7.30
C SER A 17 0.69 -2.38 6.40
N TRP A 18 -0.23 -3.29 6.71
CA TRP A 18 -1.48 -3.44 5.96
C TRP A 18 -2.32 -2.15 5.99
N GLN A 19 -2.31 -1.40 7.09
CA GLN A 19 -3.04 -0.12 7.17
C GLN A 19 -2.54 0.86 6.12
N ARG A 20 -1.22 0.92 5.92
CA ARG A 20 -0.62 1.79 4.92
C ARG A 20 -0.94 1.31 3.51
N ALA A 21 -0.96 0.00 3.26
CA ALA A 21 -1.38 -0.57 1.99
C ALA A 21 -2.83 -0.18 1.67
N VAL A 22 -3.74 -0.30 2.64
CA VAL A 22 -5.14 0.13 2.52
C VAL A 22 -5.24 1.60 2.16
N CYS A 23 -4.50 2.49 2.83
CA CYS A 23 -4.45 3.91 2.43
C CYS A 23 -3.97 4.08 0.98
N MET A 24 -2.96 3.32 0.55
CA MET A 24 -2.44 3.41 -0.82
C MET A 24 -3.44 2.89 -1.87
N ILE A 25 -4.28 1.91 -1.52
CA ILE A 25 -5.39 1.41 -2.36
C ILE A 25 -6.42 2.54 -2.56
N PHE A 26 -6.89 3.15 -1.47
CA PHE A 26 -7.84 4.27 -1.54
C PHE A 26 -7.27 5.50 -2.25
N ASP A 27 -5.97 5.75 -2.12
CA ASP A 27 -5.26 6.80 -2.86
C ASP A 27 -5.11 6.50 -4.38
N GLY A 28 -5.50 5.30 -4.84
CA GLY A 28 -5.30 4.87 -6.23
C GLY A 28 -3.83 4.82 -6.64
N LYS A 29 -2.95 4.43 -5.71
CA LYS A 29 -1.49 4.31 -5.96
C LYS A 29 -1.08 2.88 -6.25
N VAL A 30 -1.83 1.92 -5.74
CA VAL A 30 -1.55 0.50 -5.87
C VAL A 30 -2.77 -0.30 -6.25
N GLU A 31 -2.53 -1.46 -6.82
CA GLU A 31 -3.49 -2.54 -6.95
C GLU A 31 -3.14 -3.70 -6.01
N VAL A 32 -4.14 -4.50 -5.64
CA VAL A 32 -3.96 -5.71 -4.83
C VAL A 32 -3.62 -6.87 -5.75
N VAL A 33 -2.57 -7.62 -5.41
CA VAL A 33 -2.15 -8.83 -6.11
C VAL A 33 -2.57 -10.07 -5.33
N GLU A 34 -2.38 -10.04 -4.01
CA GLU A 34 -2.75 -11.14 -3.11
C GLU A 34 -3.31 -10.58 -1.81
N GLU A 35 -4.19 -11.36 -1.19
CA GLU A 35 -4.91 -11.03 0.03
C GLU A 35 -4.65 -12.10 1.09
N TYR A 36 -4.72 -11.70 2.35
CA TYR A 36 -4.81 -12.64 3.46
C TYR A 36 -6.26 -13.08 3.68
N ASP A 37 -6.45 -14.18 4.39
CA ASP A 37 -7.78 -14.70 4.71
C ASP A 37 -8.55 -13.80 5.68
N GLU A 38 -7.86 -12.98 6.49
CA GLU A 38 -8.52 -12.10 7.45
C GLU A 38 -9.24 -10.91 6.79
N ASP A 39 -10.40 -10.58 7.36
CA ASP A 39 -11.19 -9.42 6.97
C ASP A 39 -10.81 -8.18 7.80
N ILE A 40 -10.75 -7.03 7.13
CA ILE A 40 -10.75 -5.70 7.76
C ILE A 40 -12.17 -5.16 7.74
N ARG A 41 -12.69 -4.77 8.91
CA ARG A 41 -14.06 -4.27 9.06
C ARG A 41 -14.09 -2.83 9.52
N SER A 42 -14.95 -2.05 8.88
CA SER A 42 -15.49 -0.78 9.38
C SER A 42 -16.97 -0.96 9.74
N VAL A 43 -17.61 0.12 10.18
CA VAL A 43 -19.05 0.11 10.48
C VAL A 43 -19.90 -0.18 9.24
N THR A 44 -19.41 0.17 8.04
CA THR A 44 -20.19 0.11 6.79
C THR A 44 -19.53 -0.71 5.68
N ILE A 45 -18.25 -1.09 5.83
CA ILE A 45 -17.46 -1.71 4.77
C ILE A 45 -16.66 -2.88 5.35
N CYS A 46 -16.58 -3.98 4.59
CA CYS A 46 -15.69 -5.10 4.88
C CYS A 46 -14.82 -5.34 3.64
N ILE A 47 -13.50 -5.37 3.82
CA ILE A 47 -12.52 -5.67 2.76
C ILE A 47 -11.56 -6.75 3.25
N LYS A 48 -10.98 -7.51 2.34
CA LYS A 48 -9.89 -8.44 2.66
C LYS A 48 -8.61 -7.69 2.99
N MET A 49 -7.80 -8.24 3.88
CA MET A 49 -6.54 -7.63 4.25
C MET A 49 -5.50 -7.84 3.13
N PRO A 50 -4.86 -6.78 2.61
CA PRO A 50 -3.91 -6.93 1.51
C PRO A 50 -2.59 -7.58 1.98
N ALA A 51 -2.18 -8.64 1.28
CA ALA A 51 -0.92 -9.35 1.52
C ALA A 51 0.19 -8.87 0.57
N VAL A 52 -0.14 -8.68 -0.70
CA VAL A 52 0.78 -8.17 -1.73
C VAL A 52 0.08 -7.11 -2.56
N VAL A 53 0.76 -5.99 -2.78
CA VAL A 53 0.26 -4.88 -3.60
C VAL A 53 1.30 -4.45 -4.63
N ARG A 54 0.87 -3.94 -5.78
CA ARG A 54 1.75 -3.46 -6.85
C ARG A 54 1.57 -1.97 -7.10
N LEU A 55 2.66 -1.24 -7.24
CA LEU A 55 2.66 0.18 -7.61
C LEU A 55 2.14 0.37 -9.04
N LEU A 56 1.14 1.25 -9.22
CA LEU A 56 0.62 1.60 -10.55
C LEU A 56 1.45 2.69 -11.23
N ARG A 57 2.16 3.51 -10.45
CA ARG A 57 2.96 4.63 -10.94
C ARG A 57 4.15 4.86 -10.02
N THR A 58 5.22 5.42 -10.58
CA THR A 58 6.38 5.86 -9.80
C THR A 58 5.94 6.90 -8.76
N ILE A 59 6.11 6.58 -7.49
CA ILE A 59 5.78 7.49 -6.40
C ILE A 59 6.97 8.42 -6.19
N VAL A 60 6.89 9.64 -6.72
CA VAL A 60 7.86 10.69 -6.39
C VAL A 60 7.53 11.19 -4.99
N GLY A 61 8.44 10.93 -4.04
CA GLY A 61 8.29 11.42 -2.67
C GLY A 61 8.21 12.95 -2.64
N ARG A 62 7.46 13.52 -1.67
CA ARG A 62 7.50 14.96 -1.43
C ARG A 62 8.95 15.36 -1.14
N LYS A 63 9.50 16.33 -1.89
CA LYS A 63 10.80 16.93 -1.58
C LYS A 63 10.72 17.45 -0.14
N ARG A 64 11.61 16.97 0.75
CA ARG A 64 11.70 17.53 2.11
C ARG A 64 12.00 19.01 1.95
N ALA A 65 11.08 19.86 2.41
CA ALA A 65 11.35 21.29 2.50
C ALA A 65 12.55 21.47 3.43
N ILE A 66 13.61 22.10 2.93
CA ILE A 66 14.77 22.48 3.74
C ILE A 66 14.24 23.52 4.73
N LYS A 67 14.20 23.17 6.02
CA LYS A 67 13.88 24.13 7.08
C LYS A 67 15.13 24.91 7.39
N PHE A 68 15.11 26.21 7.14
CA PHE A 68 16.09 27.14 7.68
C PHE A 68 15.55 27.61 9.03
N SER A 69 16.23 27.19 10.10
CA SER A 69 16.04 27.69 11.46
C SER A 69 16.58 29.11 11.60
#